data_AF-A0A351R985-F1
#
_entry.id   AF-A0A351R985-F1
#
_cell.length_a   1.000
_cell.length_b   1.000
_cell.length_c   1.000
_cell.angle_alpha   90.00
_cell.angle_beta   90.00
_cell.angle_gamma   90.00
#
_symmetry.space_group_name_H-M   'P 1'
#
loop_
_entity.id
_entity.type
_entity.pdbx_description
1 polymer ?
#
loop_
_entity_poly.entity_id
_entity_poly.type
_entity_poly.pdbx_seq_one_letter_code
_entity_poly.pdbx_strand_id
1 'polypeptide(L)'
;MNKFGVLFLLMASTSYAEHMPAPTDEFLYQLKQSLVKVATTTKSGGHGFGTGVAISKDHVVTNCHVLTNANGISISKWGVEYAPLSLQADWKHDLCILKFEWADLKPVAMSDNDSLQYEQPVISISMPTDSPAPYVALSNIKALYPMDDAEVVRTEAAFSIGASGSPIFDYAGKLIGISTFKSPGRKAYYYNMPVKWIKALLTHESTDLNALHDLPFWDAPEDKRPFFMRIVMPFQNNRWLDVQKVAMDWVVDQPKNAEAWYYLGASFQHLGDMANAIQNYKKALSFHQLHPASLSALALIAQSQGDSVALSKIKSQVKGISHEALEGLNDILSANQSPVNH
;
A
#
# COMPACT_ATOMS: atom_id res chain seq x y z
N MET A 1 21.55 58.11 -5.39
CA MET A 1 21.10 57.10 -6.37
C MET A 1 21.57 55.74 -5.88
N ASN A 2 20.69 54.87 -5.37
CA ASN A 2 20.95 53.44 -5.25
C ASN A 2 19.58 52.74 -5.13
N LYS A 3 19.12 52.18 -6.25
CA LYS A 3 17.90 51.37 -6.31
C LYS A 3 18.28 49.93 -5.93
N PHE A 4 17.88 49.49 -4.74
CA PHE A 4 17.85 48.06 -4.41
C PHE A 4 16.63 47.44 -5.09
N GLY A 5 16.86 46.68 -6.17
CA GLY A 5 15.85 45.83 -6.78
C GLY A 5 15.73 44.55 -5.95
N VAL A 6 14.57 44.35 -5.33
CA VAL A 6 14.21 43.07 -4.71
C VAL A 6 13.82 42.11 -5.83
N LEU A 7 14.66 41.13 -6.09
CA LEU A 7 14.41 40.05 -7.04
C LEU A 7 13.44 39.05 -6.39
N PHE A 8 12.16 39.11 -6.77
CA PHE A 8 11.20 38.07 -6.46
C PHE A 8 11.57 36.81 -7.28
N LEU A 9 12.18 35.82 -6.64
CA LEU A 9 12.23 34.47 -7.21
C LEU A 9 10.81 33.90 -7.17
N LEU A 10 10.12 33.91 -8.30
CA LEU A 10 8.98 33.03 -8.54
C LEU A 10 9.52 31.60 -8.56
N MET A 11 9.34 30.86 -7.46
CA MET A 11 9.35 29.40 -7.53
C MET A 11 8.15 28.98 -8.39
N ALA A 12 8.40 28.68 -9.66
CA ALA A 12 7.43 27.99 -10.48
C ALA A 12 7.27 26.58 -9.89
N SER A 13 6.17 26.36 -9.16
CA SER A 13 5.72 25.02 -8.81
C SER A 13 5.35 24.31 -10.11
N THR A 14 6.25 23.50 -10.64
CA THR A 14 5.94 22.61 -11.76
C THR A 14 4.89 21.62 -11.28
N SER A 15 3.68 21.74 -11.81
CA SER A 15 2.60 20.77 -11.62
C SER A 15 3.05 19.42 -12.18
N TYR A 16 3.38 18.48 -11.31
CA TYR A 16 3.73 17.09 -11.63
C TYR A 16 2.48 16.26 -11.94
N ALA A 17 1.76 16.62 -13.00
CA ALA A 17 0.65 15.80 -13.51
C ALA A 17 0.79 15.61 -15.02
N GLU A 18 1.96 15.17 -15.48
CA GLU A 18 2.02 14.45 -16.75
C GLU A 18 1.51 13.03 -16.49
N HIS A 19 0.46 12.64 -17.21
CA HIS A 19 -0.05 11.28 -17.23
C HIS A 19 1.10 10.35 -17.62
N MET A 20 1.66 9.59 -16.66
CA MET A 20 2.71 8.63 -16.99
C MET A 20 2.11 7.59 -17.92
N PRO A 21 2.69 7.37 -19.11
CA PRO A 21 2.17 6.38 -20.02
C PRO A 21 2.16 5.00 -19.34
N ALA A 22 1.15 4.20 -19.66
CA ALA A 22 1.08 2.84 -19.15
C ALA A 22 2.37 2.07 -19.50
N PRO A 23 2.84 1.16 -18.63
CA PRO A 23 4.05 0.41 -18.87
C PRO A 23 3.94 -0.45 -20.15
N THR A 24 5.00 -0.53 -20.94
CA THR A 24 5.02 -1.34 -22.17
C THR A 24 5.16 -2.83 -21.86
N ASP A 25 4.72 -3.70 -22.79
CA ASP A 25 4.88 -5.15 -22.64
C ASP A 25 6.34 -5.58 -22.50
N GLU A 26 7.25 -4.95 -23.24
CA GLU A 26 8.70 -5.18 -23.14
C GLU A 26 9.20 -4.88 -21.72
N PHE A 27 8.80 -3.75 -21.16
CA PHE A 27 9.18 -3.36 -19.81
C PHE A 27 8.62 -4.32 -18.75
N LEU A 28 7.34 -4.69 -18.87
CA LEU A 28 6.72 -5.69 -18.00
C LEU A 28 7.40 -7.06 -18.13
N TYR A 29 7.84 -7.44 -19.33
CA TYR A 29 8.60 -8.66 -19.56
C TYR A 29 9.94 -8.64 -18.80
N GLN A 30 10.68 -7.53 -18.82
CA GLN A 30 11.92 -7.40 -18.04
C GLN A 30 11.69 -7.55 -16.53
N LEU A 31 10.63 -6.94 -15.98
CA LEU A 31 10.27 -7.11 -14.57
C LEU A 31 9.95 -8.57 -14.22
N LYS A 32 9.18 -9.27 -15.08
CA LYS A 32 8.81 -10.68 -14.90
C LYS A 32 10.02 -11.62 -14.79
N GLN A 33 11.16 -11.29 -15.39
CA GLN A 33 12.36 -12.12 -15.30
C GLN A 33 12.98 -12.17 -13.89
N SER A 34 12.58 -11.25 -13.01
CA SER A 34 13.03 -11.15 -11.63
C SER A 34 12.12 -11.90 -10.65
N LEU A 35 10.97 -12.37 -11.11
CA LEU A 35 10.01 -13.09 -10.28
C LEU A 35 10.33 -14.59 -10.25
N VAL A 36 9.97 -15.20 -9.13
CA VAL A 36 10.04 -16.65 -8.91
C VAL A 36 8.76 -17.13 -8.23
N LYS A 37 8.40 -18.40 -8.47
CA LYS A 37 7.35 -19.06 -7.69
C LYS A 37 7.99 -19.68 -6.46
N VAL A 38 7.53 -19.33 -5.28
CA VAL A 38 7.96 -19.96 -4.03
C VAL A 38 7.04 -21.16 -3.78
N ALA A 39 7.61 -22.33 -3.54
CA ALA A 39 6.88 -23.55 -3.23
C ALA A 39 7.34 -24.10 -1.88
N THR A 40 6.39 -24.57 -1.08
CA THR A 40 6.67 -25.18 0.22
C THR A 40 5.99 -26.53 0.35
N THR A 41 6.61 -27.43 1.10
CA THR A 41 6.04 -28.73 1.46
C THR A 41 6.01 -28.86 2.97
N THR A 42 4.89 -29.31 3.53
CA THR A 42 4.76 -29.55 4.97
C THR A 42 5.19 -30.97 5.32
N LYS A 43 5.42 -31.25 6.62
CA LYS A 43 5.73 -32.61 7.10
C LYS A 43 4.64 -33.65 6.78
N SER A 44 3.39 -33.21 6.65
CA SER A 44 2.24 -34.06 6.29
C SER A 44 2.04 -34.20 4.77
N GLY A 45 2.93 -33.65 3.94
CA GLY A 45 2.83 -33.69 2.48
C GLY A 45 1.88 -32.64 1.88
N GLY A 46 1.48 -31.62 2.64
CA GLY A 46 0.75 -30.48 2.11
C GLY A 46 1.66 -29.56 1.29
N HIS A 47 1.09 -28.87 0.31
CA HIS A 47 1.81 -27.93 -0.56
C HIS A 47 1.33 -26.50 -0.33
N GLY A 48 2.27 -25.56 -0.23
CA GLY A 48 2.03 -24.12 -0.18
C GLY A 48 2.71 -23.42 -1.35
N PHE A 49 2.16 -22.28 -1.77
CA PHE A 49 2.71 -21.49 -2.87
C PHE A 49 2.63 -20.01 -2.58
N GLY A 50 3.63 -19.28 -3.04
CA GLY A 50 3.68 -17.81 -3.03
C GLY A 50 4.52 -17.28 -4.18
N THR A 51 4.70 -15.96 -4.17
CA THR A 51 5.55 -15.25 -5.11
C THR A 51 6.81 -14.78 -4.40
N GLY A 52 7.92 -14.69 -5.12
CA GLY A 52 9.13 -14.04 -4.64
C GLY A 52 9.73 -13.16 -5.74
N VAL A 53 10.55 -12.19 -5.34
CA VAL A 53 11.27 -11.31 -6.26
C VAL A 53 12.76 -11.30 -5.91
N ALA A 54 13.60 -11.43 -6.93
CA ALA A 54 15.04 -11.32 -6.77
C ALA A 54 15.45 -9.87 -6.52
N ILE A 55 16.16 -9.61 -5.42
CA ILE A 55 16.69 -8.30 -5.03
C ILE A 55 18.22 -8.22 -5.16
N SER A 56 18.87 -9.37 -5.30
CA SER A 56 20.27 -9.50 -5.73
C SER A 56 20.42 -10.78 -6.57
N LYS A 57 21.65 -11.11 -6.99
CA LYS A 57 21.93 -12.36 -7.72
C LYS A 57 21.70 -13.62 -6.89
N ASP A 58 21.69 -13.48 -5.58
CA ASP A 58 21.66 -14.56 -4.60
C ASP A 58 20.50 -14.44 -3.59
N HIS A 59 19.73 -13.35 -3.58
CA HIS A 59 18.66 -13.12 -2.61
C HIS A 59 17.30 -12.93 -3.29
N VAL A 60 16.30 -13.67 -2.79
CA VAL A 60 14.88 -13.52 -3.14
C VAL A 60 14.12 -13.10 -1.90
N VAL A 61 13.33 -12.02 -1.97
CA VAL A 61 12.39 -11.65 -0.91
C VAL A 61 11.01 -12.23 -1.19
N THR A 62 10.33 -12.65 -0.12
CA THR A 62 8.94 -13.12 -0.09
C THR A 62 8.34 -12.84 1.29
N ASN A 63 7.10 -13.28 1.54
CA ASN A 63 6.53 -13.23 2.87
C ASN A 63 6.92 -14.44 3.73
N CYS A 64 7.09 -14.22 5.03
CA CYS A 64 7.43 -15.29 5.96
C CYS A 64 6.29 -16.29 6.17
N HIS A 65 5.04 -15.85 6.13
CA HIS A 65 3.89 -16.75 6.26
C HIS A 65 3.83 -17.80 5.13
N VAL A 66 4.38 -17.50 3.96
CA VAL A 66 4.51 -18.47 2.84
C VAL A 66 5.42 -19.63 3.23
N LEU A 67 6.42 -19.37 4.08
CA LEU A 67 7.46 -20.31 4.51
C LEU A 67 7.13 -20.99 5.84
N THR A 68 6.07 -20.56 6.53
CA THR A 68 5.74 -21.03 7.88
C THR A 68 5.36 -22.52 7.86
N ASN A 69 5.89 -23.29 8.81
CA ASN A 69 5.73 -24.76 8.92
C ASN A 69 6.23 -25.56 7.70
N ALA A 70 7.02 -24.94 6.82
CA ALA A 70 7.61 -25.62 5.68
C ALA A 70 8.72 -26.59 6.15
N ASN A 71 8.59 -27.85 5.73
CA ASN A 71 9.65 -28.85 5.85
C ASN A 71 10.61 -28.79 4.66
N GLY A 72 10.10 -28.42 3.48
CA GLY A 72 10.89 -28.13 2.28
C GLY A 72 10.48 -26.80 1.67
N ILE A 73 11.45 -26.05 1.17
CA ILE A 73 11.25 -24.80 0.45
C ILE A 73 12.03 -24.89 -0.85
N SER A 74 11.41 -24.50 -1.96
CA SER A 74 12.10 -24.25 -3.21
C SER A 74 11.56 -23.00 -3.89
N ILE A 75 12.39 -22.42 -4.75
CA ILE A 75 11.92 -21.46 -5.75
C ILE A 75 11.94 -22.16 -7.11
N SER A 76 10.95 -21.90 -7.94
CA SER A 76 10.93 -22.33 -9.34
C SER A 76 11.11 -21.12 -10.25
N LYS A 77 12.08 -21.21 -11.15
CA LYS A 77 12.33 -20.25 -12.21
C LYS A 77 12.53 -20.99 -13.53
N TRP A 78 11.66 -20.70 -14.51
CA TRP A 78 11.66 -21.35 -15.82
C TRP A 78 11.63 -22.90 -15.76
N GLY A 79 10.94 -23.45 -14.75
CA GLY A 79 10.83 -24.89 -14.55
C GLY A 79 12.04 -25.54 -13.85
N VAL A 80 13.06 -24.76 -13.50
CA VAL A 80 14.19 -25.23 -12.67
C VAL A 80 13.93 -24.85 -11.22
N GLU A 81 14.07 -25.82 -10.32
CA GLU A 81 13.91 -25.63 -8.89
C GLU A 81 15.25 -25.42 -8.19
N TYR A 82 15.26 -24.50 -7.23
CA TYR A 82 16.42 -24.19 -6.39
C TYR A 82 15.99 -24.22 -4.92
N ALA A 83 16.74 -24.93 -4.09
CA ALA A 83 16.56 -24.90 -2.64
C ALA A 83 17.38 -23.75 -2.04
N PRO A 84 16.84 -23.01 -1.05
CA PRO A 84 17.58 -21.96 -0.38
C PRO A 84 18.63 -22.54 0.57
N LEU A 85 19.74 -21.83 0.72
CA LEU A 85 20.83 -22.16 1.64
C LEU A 85 20.57 -21.62 3.04
N SER A 86 19.96 -20.45 3.14
CA SER A 86 19.60 -19.82 4.41
C SER A 86 18.40 -18.89 4.26
N LEU A 87 17.87 -18.48 5.40
CA LEU A 87 16.77 -17.54 5.54
C LEU A 87 17.20 -16.38 6.45
N GLN A 88 16.88 -15.15 6.07
CA GLN A 88 16.78 -14.02 7.00
C GLN A 88 15.30 -13.70 7.17
N ALA A 89 14.83 -13.52 8.41
CA ALA A 89 13.42 -13.30 8.68
C ALA A 89 13.15 -12.09 9.56
N ASP A 90 12.20 -11.28 9.14
CA ASP A 90 11.48 -10.31 9.97
C ASP A 90 10.04 -10.80 10.11
N TRP A 91 9.81 -11.61 11.15
CA TRP A 91 8.51 -12.24 11.39
C TRP A 91 7.44 -11.23 11.76
N LYS A 92 7.78 -10.15 12.47
CA LYS A 92 6.84 -9.09 12.85
C LYS A 92 6.26 -8.44 11.60
N HIS A 93 7.10 -8.11 10.62
CA HIS A 93 6.69 -7.46 9.36
C HIS A 93 6.38 -8.45 8.24
N ASP A 94 6.46 -9.75 8.49
CA ASP A 94 6.18 -10.81 7.54
C ASP A 94 7.03 -10.74 6.26
N LEU A 95 8.32 -10.42 6.42
CA LEU A 95 9.28 -10.32 5.32
C LEU A 95 10.42 -11.31 5.51
N CYS A 96 10.67 -12.12 4.50
CA CYS A 96 11.67 -13.17 4.53
C CYS A 96 12.56 -13.09 3.29
N ILE A 97 13.88 -13.21 3.47
CA ILE A 97 14.86 -13.24 2.39
C ILE A 97 15.52 -14.61 2.33
N LEU A 98 15.35 -15.29 1.20
CA LEU A 98 15.96 -16.58 0.90
C LEU A 98 17.27 -16.38 0.14
N LYS A 99 18.34 -17.05 0.59
CA LYS A 99 19.67 -16.99 -0.05
C LYS A 99 19.96 -18.22 -0.90
N PHE A 100 20.59 -18.04 -2.05
CA PHE A 100 20.96 -19.09 -3.02
C PHE A 100 22.40 -18.90 -3.52
N GLU A 101 23.04 -19.93 -4.07
CA GLU A 101 24.40 -19.81 -4.63
C GLU A 101 24.41 -19.90 -6.18
N TRP A 102 23.57 -20.74 -6.78
CA TRP A 102 23.60 -21.01 -8.24
C TRP A 102 22.27 -20.74 -8.96
N ALA A 103 21.42 -19.87 -8.41
CA ALA A 103 20.20 -19.45 -9.10
C ALA A 103 20.53 -18.32 -10.08
N ASP A 104 20.17 -18.47 -11.37
CA ASP A 104 20.31 -17.40 -12.38
C ASP A 104 19.23 -16.32 -12.16
N LEU A 105 19.40 -15.52 -11.11
CA LEU A 105 18.47 -14.47 -10.71
C LEU A 105 18.81 -13.14 -11.40
N LYS A 106 17.74 -12.45 -11.85
CA LYS A 106 17.85 -11.09 -12.37
C LYS A 106 17.28 -10.16 -11.31
N PRO A 107 18.10 -9.35 -10.62
CA PRO A 107 17.61 -8.54 -9.53
C PRO A 107 16.89 -7.27 -10.01
N VAL A 108 15.88 -6.86 -9.27
CA VAL A 108 15.26 -5.54 -9.42
C VAL A 108 16.01 -4.49 -8.61
N ALA A 109 15.96 -3.25 -9.06
CA ALA A 109 16.38 -2.13 -8.23
C ALA A 109 15.33 -1.88 -7.12
N MET A 110 15.78 -1.55 -5.92
CA MET A 110 14.91 -1.11 -4.83
C MET A 110 14.79 0.41 -4.85
N SER A 111 13.61 0.94 -4.57
CA SER A 111 13.41 2.39 -4.49
C SER A 111 14.10 2.97 -3.26
N ASP A 112 14.77 4.11 -3.44
CA ASP A 112 15.30 4.95 -2.37
C ASP A 112 14.33 6.07 -1.98
N ASN A 113 13.17 6.13 -2.64
CA ASN A 113 12.16 7.11 -2.33
C ASN A 113 11.34 6.65 -1.13
N ASP A 114 11.64 7.22 0.04
CA ASP A 114 10.88 7.01 1.26
C ASP A 114 9.57 7.83 1.28
N SER A 115 9.33 8.71 0.29
CA SER A 115 8.15 9.59 0.20
C SER A 115 7.20 9.13 -0.91
N LEU A 116 6.46 8.06 -0.63
CA LEU A 116 5.37 7.61 -1.49
C LEU A 116 4.23 8.63 -1.50
N GLN A 117 3.47 8.69 -2.61
CA GLN A 117 2.37 9.63 -2.76
C GLN A 117 1.05 8.90 -2.94
N TYR A 118 -0.03 9.50 -2.45
CA TYR A 118 -1.38 9.04 -2.78
C TYR A 118 -1.59 9.13 -4.29
N GLU A 119 -2.37 8.18 -4.81
CA GLU A 119 -2.65 8.02 -6.23
C GLU A 119 -1.42 7.81 -7.12
N GLN A 120 -0.23 7.60 -6.52
CA GLN A 120 0.96 7.19 -7.26
C GLN A 120 0.67 5.86 -7.97
N PRO A 121 0.93 5.78 -9.29
CA PRO A 121 0.68 4.57 -10.06
C PRO A 121 1.73 3.49 -9.72
N VAL A 122 1.27 2.25 -9.61
CA VAL A 122 2.07 1.10 -9.20
C VAL A 122 1.75 -0.14 -10.04
N ILE A 123 2.74 -1.01 -10.17
CA ILE A 123 2.65 -2.28 -10.90
C ILE A 123 2.80 -3.40 -9.88
N SER A 124 1.78 -4.25 -9.76
CA SER A 124 1.87 -5.51 -9.02
C SER A 124 2.06 -6.64 -10.01
N ILE A 125 3.01 -7.54 -9.74
CA ILE A 125 3.19 -8.76 -10.54
C ILE A 125 3.17 -9.97 -9.60
N SER A 126 2.27 -10.91 -9.87
CA SER A 126 2.07 -12.10 -9.02
C SER A 126 2.27 -13.39 -9.79
N MET A 127 2.69 -14.45 -9.10
CA MET A 127 2.79 -15.81 -9.61
C MET A 127 1.71 -16.68 -8.96
N PRO A 128 0.44 -16.60 -9.40
CA PRO A 128 -0.64 -17.31 -8.75
C PRO A 128 -0.49 -18.83 -8.90
N THR A 129 -1.11 -19.56 -7.99
CA THR A 129 -0.88 -21.01 -7.85
C THR A 129 -1.31 -21.79 -9.08
N ASP A 130 -2.41 -21.36 -9.71
CA ASP A 130 -3.15 -22.00 -10.79
C ASP A 130 -2.71 -21.58 -12.20
N SER A 131 -1.72 -20.68 -12.31
CA SER A 131 -1.20 -20.21 -13.60
C SER A 131 0.31 -20.45 -13.72
N PRO A 132 0.79 -20.91 -14.89
CA PRO A 132 2.22 -20.90 -15.19
C PRO A 132 2.76 -19.51 -15.54
N ALA A 133 1.88 -18.54 -15.84
CA ALA A 133 2.26 -17.20 -16.27
C ALA A 133 2.04 -16.16 -15.15
N PRO A 134 2.96 -15.18 -14.99
CA PRO A 134 2.77 -14.08 -14.06
C PRO A 134 1.58 -13.20 -14.44
N TYR A 135 0.76 -12.84 -13.45
CA TYR A 135 -0.35 -11.89 -13.58
C TYR A 135 0.11 -10.47 -13.22
N VAL A 136 -0.18 -9.50 -14.08
CA VAL A 136 0.14 -8.08 -13.87
C VAL A 136 -1.14 -7.32 -13.52
N ALA A 137 -1.09 -6.52 -12.47
CA ALA A 137 -2.13 -5.56 -12.11
C ALA A 137 -1.55 -4.16 -12.02
N LEU A 138 -2.13 -3.23 -12.76
CA LEU A 138 -1.86 -1.79 -12.64
C LEU A 138 -2.87 -1.20 -11.66
N SER A 139 -2.40 -0.40 -10.70
CA SER A 139 -3.26 0.24 -9.71
C SER A 139 -2.58 1.48 -9.16
N ASN A 140 -3.19 2.10 -8.14
CA ASN A 140 -2.64 3.27 -7.48
C ASN A 140 -2.55 3.06 -5.97
N ILE A 141 -1.65 3.80 -5.31
CA ILE A 141 -1.61 3.90 -3.85
C ILE A 141 -2.85 4.65 -3.36
N LYS A 142 -3.55 4.08 -2.36
CA LYS A 142 -4.79 4.64 -1.81
C LYS A 142 -4.69 5.09 -0.36
N ALA A 143 -3.72 4.58 0.38
CA ALA A 143 -3.43 5.00 1.74
C ALA A 143 -1.99 4.65 2.11
N LEU A 144 -1.44 5.46 2.99
CA LEU A 144 -0.12 5.29 3.57
C LEU A 144 -0.29 5.28 5.09
N TYR A 145 0.12 4.19 5.72
CA TYR A 145 -0.03 4.00 7.17
C TYR A 145 1.35 4.00 7.83
N PRO A 146 1.74 5.11 8.47
CA PRO A 146 2.96 5.16 9.26
C PRO A 146 2.98 4.06 10.31
N MET A 147 4.05 3.26 10.31
CA MET A 147 4.28 2.19 11.27
C MET A 147 5.79 2.02 11.44
N ASP A 148 6.24 1.98 12.69
CA ASP A 148 7.66 2.00 13.06
C ASP A 148 8.41 3.14 12.34
N ASP A 149 9.30 2.83 11.41
CA ASP A 149 10.12 3.79 10.65
C ASP A 149 9.73 3.91 9.17
N ALA A 150 8.61 3.32 8.75
CA ALA A 150 8.18 3.26 7.35
C ALA A 150 6.65 3.42 7.20
N GLU A 151 6.15 3.23 5.97
CA GLU A 151 4.71 3.31 5.66
C GLU A 151 4.22 1.99 5.06
N VAL A 152 3.24 1.36 5.71
CA VAL A 152 2.49 0.26 5.11
C VAL A 152 1.59 0.84 4.02
N VAL A 153 1.69 0.28 2.81
CA VAL A 153 1.04 0.85 1.62
C VAL A 153 -0.24 0.09 1.31
N ARG A 154 -1.35 0.81 1.14
CA ARG A 154 -2.59 0.25 0.60
C ARG A 154 -2.71 0.54 -0.89
N THR A 155 -3.06 -0.47 -1.68
CA THR A 155 -3.31 -0.33 -3.12
C THR A 155 -4.69 -0.87 -3.50
N GLU A 156 -5.14 -0.58 -4.73
CA GLU A 156 -6.38 -1.15 -5.28
C GLU A 156 -6.20 -2.50 -5.97
N ALA A 157 -4.95 -2.91 -6.22
CA ALA A 157 -4.65 -4.19 -6.85
C ALA A 157 -5.13 -5.35 -5.99
N ALA A 158 -6.32 -5.83 -6.32
CA ALA A 158 -6.83 -7.07 -5.75
C ALA A 158 -5.93 -8.23 -6.17
N PHE A 159 -5.70 -9.15 -5.23
CA PHE A 159 -4.87 -10.31 -5.49
C PHE A 159 -5.52 -11.61 -5.05
N SER A 160 -5.20 -12.68 -5.78
CA SER A 160 -5.68 -14.05 -5.57
C SER A 160 -4.72 -14.87 -4.73
N ILE A 161 -5.08 -16.14 -4.48
CA ILE A 161 -4.23 -17.09 -3.73
C ILE A 161 -2.90 -17.30 -4.48
N GLY A 162 -1.78 -17.19 -3.75
CA GLY A 162 -0.42 -17.28 -4.31
C GLY A 162 0.24 -15.93 -4.59
N ALA A 163 -0.49 -14.81 -4.43
CA ALA A 163 0.08 -13.48 -4.60
C ALA A 163 0.81 -12.94 -3.36
N SER A 164 0.77 -13.63 -2.22
CA SER A 164 1.65 -13.32 -1.09
C SER A 164 3.11 -13.34 -1.55
N GLY A 165 3.85 -12.28 -1.26
CA GLY A 165 5.23 -12.09 -1.67
C GLY A 165 5.38 -11.42 -3.05
N SER A 166 4.28 -10.98 -3.66
CA SER A 166 4.33 -10.31 -4.97
C SER A 166 4.97 -8.93 -4.87
N PRO A 167 5.92 -8.58 -5.75
CA PRO A 167 6.48 -7.25 -5.78
C PRO A 167 5.47 -6.20 -6.23
N ILE A 168 5.54 -5.03 -5.59
CA ILE A 168 4.93 -3.79 -6.04
C ILE A 168 6.04 -2.86 -6.52
N PHE A 169 5.96 -2.43 -7.77
CA PHE A 169 6.90 -1.53 -8.41
C PHE A 169 6.29 -0.15 -8.64
N ASP A 170 7.12 0.88 -8.63
CA ASP A 170 6.79 2.14 -9.30
C ASP A 170 6.89 1.98 -10.84
N TYR A 171 6.47 3.00 -11.58
CA TYR A 171 6.54 2.99 -13.06
C TYR A 171 7.97 3.15 -13.61
N ALA A 172 8.97 3.40 -12.74
CA ALA A 172 10.38 3.31 -13.09
C ALA A 172 10.95 1.89 -12.91
N GLY A 173 10.13 0.94 -12.43
CA GLY A 173 10.50 -0.46 -12.24
C GLY A 173 11.27 -0.72 -10.95
N LYS A 174 11.30 0.25 -10.02
CA LYS A 174 11.92 0.07 -8.72
C LYS A 174 10.92 -0.54 -7.76
N LEU A 175 11.38 -1.52 -6.98
CA LEU A 175 10.59 -2.16 -5.94
C LEU A 175 10.27 -1.14 -4.83
N ILE A 176 9.00 -0.97 -4.52
CA ILE A 176 8.52 -0.09 -3.43
C ILE A 176 7.92 -0.88 -2.27
N GLY A 177 7.50 -2.14 -2.50
CA GLY A 177 7.00 -2.99 -1.43
C GLY A 177 6.62 -4.41 -1.87
N ILE A 178 6.14 -5.19 -0.91
CA ILE A 178 5.73 -6.60 -1.09
C ILE A 178 4.29 -6.79 -0.65
N SER A 179 3.44 -7.24 -1.56
CA SER A 179 2.05 -7.59 -1.29
C SER A 179 1.97 -8.73 -0.28
N THR A 180 1.25 -8.51 0.82
CA THR A 180 1.36 -9.37 2.02
C THR A 180 0.01 -9.89 2.51
N PHE A 181 -0.90 -8.99 2.86
CA PHE A 181 -2.18 -9.40 3.43
C PHE A 181 -3.34 -8.51 2.95
N LYS A 182 -4.55 -8.97 3.21
CA LYS A 182 -5.77 -8.21 2.94
C LYS A 182 -6.67 -8.12 4.16
N SER A 183 -7.45 -7.06 4.29
CA SER A 183 -8.45 -6.97 5.34
C SER A 183 -9.55 -8.02 5.16
N PRO A 184 -10.21 -8.44 6.25
CA PRO A 184 -11.44 -9.24 6.15
C PRO A 184 -12.57 -8.45 5.49
N GLY A 185 -13.62 -9.16 5.08
CA GLY A 185 -14.83 -8.57 4.49
C GLY A 185 -14.89 -8.64 2.96
N ARG A 186 -16.03 -8.24 2.38
CA ARG A 186 -16.27 -8.30 0.92
C ARG A 186 -15.49 -7.23 0.15
N LYS A 187 -15.20 -6.09 0.78
CA LYS A 187 -14.47 -4.96 0.18
C LYS A 187 -13.05 -4.91 0.75
N ALA A 188 -12.26 -5.95 0.51
CA ALA A 188 -10.95 -6.07 1.12
C ALA A 188 -10.02 -4.91 0.74
N TYR A 189 -9.26 -4.42 1.72
CA TYR A 189 -8.10 -3.53 1.52
C TYR A 189 -6.85 -4.40 1.38
N TYR A 190 -5.97 -4.07 0.45
CA TYR A 190 -4.76 -4.83 0.15
C TYR A 190 -3.53 -4.08 0.63
N TYR A 191 -2.72 -4.72 1.46
CA TYR A 191 -1.60 -4.09 2.17
C TYR A 191 -0.26 -4.67 1.73
N ASN A 192 0.70 -3.77 1.60
CA ASN A 192 2.02 -4.06 1.06
C ASN A 192 3.08 -3.53 2.02
N MET A 193 4.07 -4.37 2.34
CA MET A 193 5.15 -4.04 3.27
C MET A 193 6.22 -3.23 2.54
N PRO A 194 6.70 -2.11 3.10
CA PRO A 194 7.59 -1.18 2.42
C PRO A 194 8.98 -1.77 2.15
N VAL A 195 9.58 -1.35 1.03
CA VAL A 195 10.95 -1.72 0.66
C VAL A 195 12.01 -1.34 1.72
N LYS A 196 11.71 -0.33 2.54
CA LYS A 196 12.58 0.08 3.65
C LYS A 196 12.83 -1.04 4.66
N TRP A 197 11.80 -1.83 5.00
CA TRP A 197 11.96 -2.99 5.89
C TRP A 197 12.75 -4.13 5.22
N ILE A 198 12.63 -4.31 3.91
CA ILE A 198 13.45 -5.26 3.14
C ILE A 198 14.92 -4.87 3.20
N LYS A 199 15.23 -3.58 3.02
CA LYS A 199 16.61 -3.06 3.11
C LYS A 199 17.20 -3.26 4.50
N ALA A 200 16.42 -3.03 5.55
CA ALA A 200 16.85 -3.29 6.93
C ALA A 200 17.14 -4.79 7.15
N LEU A 201 16.26 -5.66 6.66
CA LEU A 201 16.36 -7.12 6.79
C LEU A 201 17.63 -7.72 6.17
N LEU A 202 18.18 -7.11 5.11
CA LEU A 202 19.46 -7.56 4.51
C LEU A 202 20.63 -7.57 5.50
N THR A 203 20.55 -6.80 6.59
CA THR A 203 21.59 -6.72 7.62
C THR A 203 21.41 -7.73 8.76
N HIS A 204 20.28 -8.45 8.81
CA HIS A 204 20.03 -9.44 9.85
C HIS A 204 20.86 -10.71 9.66
N GLU A 205 21.16 -11.39 10.76
CA GLU A 205 21.78 -12.72 10.71
C GLU A 205 20.82 -13.74 10.11
N SER A 206 21.38 -14.78 9.49
CA SER A 206 20.56 -15.90 9.02
C SER A 206 20.00 -16.68 10.20
N THR A 207 18.75 -17.11 10.08
CA THR A 207 18.02 -17.88 11.07
C THR A 207 17.61 -19.23 10.50
N ASP A 208 17.47 -20.23 11.38
CA ASP A 208 16.93 -21.53 10.98
C ASP A 208 15.46 -21.43 10.57
N LEU A 209 15.09 -22.14 9.50
CA LEU A 209 13.74 -22.17 8.92
C LEU A 209 12.64 -22.58 9.91
N ASN A 210 12.98 -23.34 10.95
CA ASN A 210 12.05 -23.87 11.95
C ASN A 210 12.18 -23.23 13.32
N ALA A 211 12.88 -22.08 13.43
CA ALA A 211 12.98 -21.36 14.68
C ALA A 211 11.59 -20.90 15.16
N LEU A 212 11.39 -20.91 16.48
CA LEU A 212 10.22 -20.28 17.10
C LEU A 212 10.21 -18.79 16.74
N HIS A 213 9.05 -18.29 16.36
CA HIS A 213 8.88 -16.91 15.93
C HIS A 213 7.54 -16.35 16.40
N ASP A 214 7.50 -15.03 16.56
CA ASP A 214 6.27 -14.30 16.86
C ASP A 214 5.34 -14.28 15.64
N LEU A 215 4.05 -14.10 15.89
CA LEU A 215 3.08 -13.86 14.83
C LEU A 215 3.35 -12.51 14.14
N PRO A 216 3.13 -12.39 12.82
CA PRO A 216 3.19 -11.10 12.17
C PRO A 216 2.14 -10.14 12.75
N PHE A 217 2.41 -8.84 12.71
CA PHE A 217 1.52 -7.85 13.34
C PHE A 217 0.08 -7.93 12.83
N TRP A 218 -0.12 -8.38 11.59
CA TRP A 218 -1.42 -8.48 10.95
C TRP A 218 -2.22 -9.70 11.38
N ASP A 219 -1.57 -10.73 11.94
CA ASP A 219 -2.21 -11.93 12.50
C ASP A 219 -2.33 -11.89 14.03
N ALA A 220 -1.77 -10.87 14.68
CA ALA A 220 -1.92 -10.65 16.12
C ALA A 220 -3.41 -10.57 16.55
N PRO A 221 -3.74 -10.79 17.84
CA PRO A 221 -5.08 -10.54 18.37
C PRO A 221 -5.59 -9.13 18.05
N GLU A 222 -6.90 -8.96 17.87
CA GLU A 222 -7.48 -7.71 17.36
C GLU A 222 -7.10 -6.47 18.17
N ASP A 223 -7.01 -6.57 19.50
CA ASP A 223 -6.61 -5.49 20.40
C ASP A 223 -5.14 -5.10 20.29
N LYS A 224 -4.31 -5.97 19.70
CA LYS A 224 -2.87 -5.75 19.45
C LYS A 224 -2.57 -5.30 18.02
N ARG A 225 -3.54 -5.38 17.11
CA ARG A 225 -3.36 -4.93 15.72
C ARG A 225 -3.27 -3.40 15.64
N PRO A 226 -2.52 -2.86 14.67
CA PRO A 226 -2.53 -1.42 14.37
C PRO A 226 -3.94 -0.86 14.13
N PHE A 227 -4.13 0.41 14.47
CA PHE A 227 -5.43 1.09 14.35
C PHE A 227 -6.01 1.05 12.93
N PHE A 228 -5.16 1.20 11.90
CA PHE A 228 -5.59 1.15 10.50
C PHE A 228 -6.21 -0.19 10.10
N MET A 229 -5.92 -1.28 10.83
CA MET A 229 -6.57 -2.58 10.64
C MET A 229 -7.88 -2.68 11.43
N ARG A 230 -7.85 -2.24 12.69
CA ARG A 230 -9.01 -2.29 13.61
C ARG A 230 -10.18 -1.44 13.10
N ILE A 231 -9.89 -0.37 12.35
CA ILE A 231 -10.92 0.54 11.86
C ILE A 231 -11.71 -0.01 10.66
N VAL A 232 -11.15 -0.97 9.91
CA VAL A 232 -11.70 -1.40 8.61
C VAL A 232 -13.11 -1.99 8.75
N MET A 233 -13.27 -2.99 9.63
CA MET A 233 -14.55 -3.67 9.78
C MET A 233 -15.65 -2.76 10.36
N PRO A 234 -15.41 -1.96 11.42
CA PRO A 234 -16.33 -0.91 11.82
C PRO A 234 -16.75 0.01 10.67
N PHE A 235 -15.78 0.52 9.91
CA PHE A 235 -16.01 1.50 8.85
C PHE A 235 -16.85 0.91 7.70
N GLN A 236 -16.48 -0.27 7.21
CA GLN A 236 -17.17 -0.90 6.08
C GLN A 236 -18.59 -1.37 6.41
N ASN A 237 -18.88 -1.59 7.70
CA ASN A 237 -20.20 -2.00 8.19
C ASN A 237 -21.00 -0.84 8.80
N ASN A 238 -20.59 0.41 8.55
CA ASN A 238 -21.28 1.62 9.02
C ASN A 238 -21.47 1.68 10.55
N ARG A 239 -20.58 1.06 11.32
CA ARG A 239 -20.61 1.11 12.80
C ARG A 239 -19.90 2.37 13.29
N TRP A 240 -20.52 3.53 13.07
CA TRP A 240 -19.85 4.83 13.22
C TRP A 240 -19.39 5.17 14.64
N LEU A 241 -20.09 4.68 15.67
CA LEU A 241 -19.64 4.79 17.07
C LEU A 241 -18.36 3.99 17.32
N ASP A 242 -18.25 2.79 16.75
CA ASP A 242 -17.04 1.96 16.84
C ASP A 242 -15.88 2.62 16.06
N VAL A 243 -16.16 3.18 14.87
CA VAL A 243 -15.19 3.96 14.09
C VAL A 243 -14.69 5.14 14.91
N GLN A 244 -15.61 5.91 15.51
CA GLN A 244 -15.26 7.08 16.32
C GLN A 244 -14.35 6.70 17.49
N LYS A 245 -14.67 5.62 18.21
CA LYS A 245 -13.85 5.12 19.31
C LYS A 245 -12.43 4.78 18.87
N VAL A 246 -12.28 3.96 17.82
CA VAL A 246 -10.96 3.58 17.29
C VAL A 246 -10.19 4.79 16.79
N ALA A 247 -10.86 5.71 16.07
CA ALA A 247 -10.23 6.90 15.53
C ALA A 247 -9.79 7.89 16.63
N MET A 248 -10.57 8.03 17.71
CA MET A 248 -10.19 8.83 18.88
C MET A 248 -8.93 8.28 19.55
N ASP A 249 -8.86 6.97 19.80
CA ASP A 249 -7.64 6.35 20.34
C ASP A 249 -6.45 6.54 19.38
N TRP A 250 -6.69 6.41 18.07
CA TRP A 250 -5.65 6.55 17.06
C TRP A 250 -5.09 7.97 16.96
N VAL A 251 -5.91 9.02 17.02
CA VAL A 251 -5.40 10.41 16.98
C VAL A 251 -4.63 10.78 18.26
N VAL A 252 -4.93 10.13 19.39
CA VAL A 252 -4.16 10.30 20.64
C VAL A 252 -2.79 9.65 20.53
N ASP A 253 -2.73 8.40 20.03
CA ASP A 253 -1.47 7.67 19.85
C ASP A 253 -0.61 8.27 18.72
N GLN A 254 -1.25 8.69 17.62
CA GLN A 254 -0.60 9.15 16.40
C GLN A 254 -1.15 10.50 15.94
N PRO A 255 -0.87 11.60 16.66
CA PRO A 255 -1.50 12.90 16.42
C PRO A 255 -1.14 13.54 15.07
N LYS A 256 -0.14 13.01 14.36
CA LYS A 256 0.28 13.47 13.03
C LYS A 256 -0.22 12.58 11.89
N ASN A 257 -0.98 11.52 12.18
CA ASN A 257 -1.44 10.57 11.19
C ASN A 257 -2.69 11.10 10.46
N ALA A 258 -2.57 11.38 9.16
CA ALA A 258 -3.68 11.94 8.36
C ALA A 258 -4.89 10.99 8.27
N GLU A 259 -4.66 9.67 8.16
CA GLU A 259 -5.72 8.66 8.10
C GLU A 259 -6.54 8.63 9.40
N ALA A 260 -5.88 8.73 10.56
CA ALA A 260 -6.54 8.79 11.86
C ALA A 260 -7.55 9.96 11.94
N TRP A 261 -7.10 11.15 11.52
CA TRP A 261 -7.94 12.35 11.48
C TRP A 261 -9.05 12.26 10.43
N TYR A 262 -8.78 11.63 9.28
CA TYR A 262 -9.80 11.37 8.26
C TYR A 262 -10.92 10.47 8.81
N TYR A 263 -10.57 9.33 9.41
CA TYR A 263 -11.57 8.42 9.95
C TYR A 263 -12.36 9.03 11.12
N LEU A 264 -11.73 9.88 11.94
CA LEU A 264 -12.43 10.64 12.97
C LEU A 264 -13.45 11.61 12.35
N GLY A 265 -13.05 12.35 11.31
CA GLY A 265 -13.94 13.23 10.55
C GLY A 265 -15.11 12.48 9.91
N ALA A 266 -14.86 11.31 9.31
CA ALA A 266 -15.90 10.45 8.74
C ALA A 266 -16.89 9.98 9.79
N SER A 267 -16.41 9.59 10.97
CA SER A 267 -17.30 9.21 12.08
C SER A 267 -18.24 10.34 12.49
N PHE A 268 -17.72 11.56 12.67
CA PHE A 268 -18.54 12.73 13.02
C PHE A 268 -19.55 13.06 11.91
N GLN A 269 -19.13 13.00 10.64
CA GLN A 269 -20.01 13.26 9.50
C GLN A 269 -21.22 12.33 9.51
N HIS A 270 -20.99 11.02 9.70
CA HIS A 270 -22.05 10.03 9.70
C HIS A 270 -22.88 10.01 10.99
N LEU A 271 -22.38 10.60 12.08
CA LEU A 271 -23.12 10.83 13.32
C LEU A 271 -23.88 12.18 13.33
N GLY A 272 -23.82 12.95 12.24
CA GLY A 272 -24.55 14.21 12.06
C GLY A 272 -23.84 15.45 12.58
N ASP A 273 -22.61 15.32 13.10
CA ASP A 273 -21.82 16.45 13.59
C ASP A 273 -20.90 16.99 12.49
N MET A 274 -21.50 17.79 11.59
CA MET A 274 -20.79 18.35 10.44
C MET A 274 -19.67 19.31 10.82
N ALA A 275 -19.81 20.03 11.95
CA ALA A 275 -18.79 20.97 12.40
C ALA A 275 -17.48 20.24 12.76
N ASN A 276 -17.58 19.20 13.60
CA ASN A 276 -16.43 18.37 13.94
C ASN A 276 -15.91 17.60 12.72
N ALA A 277 -16.79 17.14 11.83
CA ALA A 277 -16.36 16.45 10.60
C ALA A 277 -15.40 17.32 9.76
N ILE A 278 -15.83 18.55 9.42
CA ILE A 278 -15.03 19.50 8.63
C ILE A 278 -13.72 19.84 9.33
N GLN A 279 -13.74 20.05 10.65
CA GLN A 279 -12.54 20.34 11.44
C GLN A 279 -11.52 19.20 11.34
N ASN A 280 -11.96 17.95 11.48
CA ASN A 280 -11.09 16.78 11.44
C ASN A 280 -10.56 16.50 10.03
N TYR A 281 -11.36 16.68 8.97
CA TYR A 281 -10.85 16.58 7.59
C TYR A 281 -9.80 17.65 7.29
N LYS A 282 -10.02 18.90 7.72
CA LYS A 282 -9.00 19.96 7.61
C LYS A 282 -7.74 19.64 8.42
N LYS A 283 -7.89 18.98 9.57
CA LYS A 283 -6.75 18.52 10.38
C LYS A 283 -5.95 17.45 9.64
N ALA A 284 -6.60 16.47 9.00
CA ALA A 284 -5.93 15.50 8.14
C ALA A 284 -5.12 16.20 7.02
N LEU A 285 -5.72 17.18 6.35
CA LEU A 285 -5.05 17.97 5.30
C LEU A 285 -3.90 18.84 5.81
N SER A 286 -3.85 19.17 7.10
CA SER A 286 -2.71 19.89 7.69
C SER A 286 -1.46 19.01 7.81
N PHE A 287 -1.63 17.69 7.88
CA PHE A 287 -0.51 16.73 7.90
C PHE A 287 -0.20 16.18 6.52
N HIS A 288 -1.23 16.01 5.67
CA HIS A 288 -1.05 15.62 4.28
C HIS A 288 -1.98 16.40 3.35
N GLN A 289 -1.47 17.48 2.74
CA GLN A 289 -2.26 18.46 1.99
C GLN A 289 -3.07 17.86 0.83
N LEU A 290 -2.60 16.73 0.29
CA LEU A 290 -3.18 16.02 -0.84
C LEU A 290 -3.87 14.71 -0.43
N HIS A 291 -4.36 14.59 0.81
CA HIS A 291 -5.08 13.40 1.26
C HIS A 291 -6.43 13.23 0.51
N PRO A 292 -6.56 12.27 -0.43
CA PRO A 292 -7.68 12.25 -1.38
C PRO A 292 -9.04 12.06 -0.72
N ALA A 293 -9.16 11.15 0.25
CA ALA A 293 -10.44 10.87 0.89
C ALA A 293 -10.97 12.07 1.71
N SER A 294 -10.06 12.87 2.30
CA SER A 294 -10.44 14.09 3.03
C SER A 294 -10.87 15.19 2.07
N LEU A 295 -10.19 15.33 0.94
CA LEU A 295 -10.59 16.25 -0.13
C LEU A 295 -11.96 15.86 -0.70
N SER A 296 -12.18 14.57 -0.99
CA SER A 296 -13.46 14.07 -1.49
C SER A 296 -14.60 14.29 -0.50
N ALA A 297 -14.38 14.04 0.80
CA ALA A 297 -15.39 14.30 1.83
C ALA A 297 -15.74 15.80 1.93
N LEU A 298 -14.73 16.67 1.92
CA LEU A 298 -14.94 18.13 1.93
C LEU A 298 -15.61 18.62 0.65
N ALA A 299 -15.32 18.02 -0.50
CA ALA A 299 -15.97 18.36 -1.76
C ALA A 299 -17.46 17.99 -1.75
N LEU A 300 -17.82 16.81 -1.24
CA LEU A 300 -19.22 16.39 -1.06
C LEU A 300 -19.95 17.34 -0.11
N ILE A 301 -19.32 17.74 0.99
CA ILE A 301 -19.89 18.72 1.92
C ILE A 301 -20.09 20.07 1.22
N ALA A 302 -19.08 20.60 0.53
CA ALA A 302 -19.17 21.86 -0.20
C ALA A 302 -20.29 21.82 -1.27
N GLN A 303 -20.41 20.71 -1.99
CA GLN A 303 -21.50 20.49 -2.96
C GLN A 303 -22.87 20.54 -2.27
N SER A 304 -23.03 19.85 -1.13
CA SER A 304 -24.31 19.83 -0.39
C SER A 304 -24.71 21.21 0.18
N GLN A 305 -23.73 22.06 0.47
CA GLN A 305 -23.93 23.42 0.99
C GLN A 305 -24.06 24.47 -0.13
N GLY A 306 -23.89 24.09 -1.40
CA GLY A 306 -23.86 25.03 -2.52
C GLY A 306 -22.61 25.93 -2.55
N ASP A 307 -21.55 25.59 -1.83
CA ASP A 307 -20.30 26.35 -1.79
C ASP A 307 -19.44 26.03 -3.04
N SER A 308 -19.78 26.71 -4.13
CA SER A 308 -19.10 26.55 -5.43
C SER A 308 -17.64 26.98 -5.40
N VAL A 309 -17.28 27.93 -4.52
CA VAL A 309 -15.91 28.44 -4.38
C VAL A 309 -15.02 27.39 -3.72
N ALA A 310 -15.47 26.82 -2.59
CA ALA A 310 -14.74 25.74 -1.93
C ALA A 310 -14.63 24.51 -2.82
N LEU A 311 -15.72 24.13 -3.51
CA LEU A 311 -15.72 22.98 -4.42
C LEU A 311 -14.71 23.16 -5.56
N SER A 312 -14.68 24.34 -6.21
CA SER A 312 -13.72 24.65 -7.27
C SER A 312 -12.27 24.56 -6.79
N LYS A 313 -11.99 25.12 -5.60
CA LYS A 313 -10.67 25.03 -4.98
C LYS A 313 -10.24 23.59 -4.73
N ILE A 314 -11.13 22.76 -4.18
CA ILE A 314 -10.83 21.35 -3.89
C ILE A 314 -10.58 20.58 -5.19
N LYS A 315 -11.41 20.78 -6.23
CA LYS A 315 -11.18 20.17 -7.56
C LYS A 315 -9.81 20.54 -8.12
N SER A 316 -9.38 21.79 -7.96
CA SER A 316 -8.03 22.21 -8.37
C SER A 316 -6.93 21.50 -7.57
N GLN A 317 -7.12 21.27 -6.27
CA GLN A 317 -6.15 20.52 -5.44
C GLN A 317 -6.07 19.06 -5.86
N VAL A 318 -7.22 18.40 -6.05
CA VAL A 318 -7.29 17.00 -6.49
C VAL A 318 -6.70 16.80 -7.87
N LYS A 319 -6.92 17.75 -8.79
CA LYS A 319 -6.25 17.77 -10.10
C LYS A 319 -4.72 17.80 -9.99
N GLY A 320 -4.19 18.45 -8.95
CA GLY A 320 -2.75 18.48 -8.67
C GLY A 320 -2.19 17.14 -8.17
N ILE A 321 -3.04 16.20 -7.79
CA ILE A 321 -2.65 14.83 -7.41
C ILE A 321 -2.48 13.99 -8.68
N SER A 322 -3.55 13.83 -9.44
CA SER A 322 -3.57 13.16 -10.75
C SER A 322 -4.84 13.50 -11.52
N HIS A 323 -4.86 13.20 -12.82
CA HIS A 323 -6.07 13.37 -13.63
C HIS A 323 -7.16 12.39 -13.19
N GLU A 324 -6.77 11.15 -12.89
CA GLU A 324 -7.63 10.05 -12.49
C GLU A 324 -8.28 10.33 -11.12
N ALA A 325 -7.55 10.97 -10.20
CA ALA A 325 -8.11 11.40 -8.93
C ALA A 325 -9.24 12.43 -9.11
N LEU A 326 -9.08 13.35 -10.07
CA LEU A 326 -10.11 14.34 -10.39
C LEU A 326 -11.33 13.70 -11.05
N GLU A 327 -11.11 12.77 -11.98
CA GLU A 327 -12.19 11.98 -12.58
C GLU A 327 -12.97 11.21 -11.51
N GLY A 328 -12.28 10.47 -10.64
CA GLY A 328 -12.92 9.75 -9.53
C GLY A 328 -13.70 10.68 -8.60
N LEU A 329 -13.19 11.88 -8.31
CA LEU A 329 -13.96 12.88 -7.55
C LEU A 329 -15.22 13.34 -8.31
N ASN A 330 -15.13 13.58 -9.61
CA ASN A 330 -16.28 14.00 -10.41
C ASN A 330 -17.35 12.89 -10.47
N ASP A 331 -16.95 11.63 -10.55
CA ASP A 331 -17.87 10.49 -10.51
C ASP A 331 -18.61 10.41 -9.18
N ILE A 332 -17.88 10.56 -8.06
CA ILE A 332 -18.47 10.61 -6.71
C ILE A 332 -19.49 11.76 -6.60
N LEU A 333 -19.11 12.96 -7.06
CA LEU A 333 -19.98 14.14 -7.02
C LEU A 333 -21.23 13.99 -7.90
N SER A 334 -21.12 13.28 -9.03
CA SER A 334 -22.23 13.05 -9.96
C SER A 334 -23.18 11.97 -9.43
N ALA A 335 -22.66 10.90 -8.86
CA ALA A 335 -23.47 9.85 -8.22
C ALA A 335 -24.32 10.41 -7.07
N ASN A 336 -23.80 11.40 -6.34
CA ASN A 336 -24.50 12.07 -5.24
C ASN A 336 -25.60 13.05 -5.69
N GLN A 337 -25.66 13.39 -6.98
CA GLN A 337 -26.72 14.24 -7.57
C GLN A 337 -27.91 13.43 -8.11
N SER A 338 -27.79 12.12 -8.26
CA SER A 338 -28.88 11.29 -8.77
C SER A 338 -30.03 11.27 -7.76
N PRO A 339 -31.26 11.66 -8.14
CA PRO A 339 -32.38 11.58 -7.22
C PRO A 339 -32.59 10.12 -6.84
N VAL A 340 -32.73 9.86 -5.53
CA VAL A 340 -33.35 8.63 -5.04
C VAL A 340 -34.76 8.63 -5.60
N ASN A 341 -34.96 7.99 -6.75
CA ASN A 341 -36.30 7.71 -7.25
C ASN A 341 -36.94 6.77 -6.22
N HIS A 342 -37.87 7.34 -5.45
CA HIS A 342 -38.78 6.65 -4.55
C HIS A 342 -39.72 5.71 -5.32
#